data_AF-A0A956TRG9-F1
#
_entry.id   AF-A0A956TRG9-F1
#
_cell.length_a   1.000
_cell.length_b   1.000
_cell.length_c   1.000
_cell.angle_alpha   90.00
_cell.angle_beta   90.00
_cell.angle_gamma   90.00
#
_symmetry.space_group_name_H-M   'P 1'
#
loop_
_entity.id
_entity.type
_entity.pdbx_description
1 polymer ?
#
loop_
_entity_poly.entity_id
_entity_poly.type
_entity_poly.pdbx_seq_one_letter_code
_entity_poly.pdbx_strand_id
1 'polypeptide(L)'
;MIPQDPRPVHPRKILTVLVLVSLLTFGVCFNRFQELILFRIAHDAYNRCDYQTAEMFWRLVLAKMKLSNRDWNSNIEYWCALCWLGNMQCERGLLGDSENLLNEGLAVSKRVRTPGHFVVPNTMLFLADLYAAQGRPDDARAMVEKAIQLREQADKGVLPSTKNY
;
A
#
# COMPACT_ATOMS: atom_id res chain seq x y z
N MET A 1 -30.12 -34.10 38.46
CA MET A 1 -30.01 -33.32 37.22
C MET A 1 -30.93 -32.11 37.35
N ILE A 2 -30.38 -30.90 37.53
CA ILE A 2 -31.16 -29.65 37.60
C ILE A 2 -30.91 -28.91 36.28
N PRO A 3 -31.96 -28.44 35.57
CA PRO A 3 -31.77 -27.68 34.34
C PRO A 3 -31.21 -26.30 34.69
N GLN A 4 -30.13 -25.90 34.00
CA GLN A 4 -29.54 -24.58 34.14
C GLN A 4 -30.52 -23.51 33.68
N ASP A 5 -31.01 -22.71 34.62
CA ASP A 5 -31.83 -21.52 34.38
C ASP A 5 -30.97 -20.47 33.62
N PRO A 6 -31.37 -20.02 32.41
CA PRO A 6 -30.63 -19.01 31.69
C PRO A 6 -30.74 -17.68 32.42
N ARG A 7 -29.68 -17.31 33.15
CA ARG A 7 -29.56 -16.04 33.90
C ARG A 7 -30.14 -14.85 33.09
N PRO A 8 -31.01 -14.02 33.68
CA PRO A 8 -31.66 -12.93 32.97
C PRO A 8 -30.63 -11.91 32.49
N VAL A 9 -30.50 -11.77 31.18
CA VAL A 9 -29.62 -10.78 30.57
C VAL A 9 -30.28 -9.40 30.71
N HIS A 10 -29.77 -8.56 31.61
CA HIS A 10 -30.33 -7.24 31.84
C HIS A 10 -30.22 -6.34 30.59
N PRO A 11 -31.31 -5.66 30.15
CA PRO A 11 -31.33 -4.87 28.92
C PRO A 11 -30.29 -3.73 28.90
N ARG A 12 -29.91 -3.21 30.07
CA ARG A 12 -28.82 -2.23 30.21
C ARG A 12 -27.46 -2.78 29.79
N LYS A 13 -27.16 -4.06 30.08
CA LYS A 13 -25.89 -4.70 29.70
C LYS A 13 -25.80 -4.89 28.18
N ILE A 14 -26.91 -5.22 27.53
CA ILE A 14 -26.97 -5.36 26.06
C ILE A 14 -26.72 -4.01 25.38
N LEU A 15 -27.38 -2.94 25.86
CA LEU A 15 -27.20 -1.60 25.29
C LEU A 15 -25.76 -1.09 25.46
N THR A 16 -25.13 -1.29 26.62
CA THR A 16 -23.73 -0.91 26.84
C THR A 16 -22.79 -1.64 25.88
N VAL A 17 -22.98 -2.95 25.69
CA VAL A 17 -22.16 -3.72 24.75
C VAL A 17 -22.34 -3.24 23.31
N LEU A 18 -23.57 -2.96 22.88
CA LEU A 18 -23.83 -2.42 21.54
C LEU A 18 -23.20 -1.04 21.31
N VAL A 19 -23.24 -0.16 22.31
CA VAL A 19 -22.57 1.16 22.25
C VAL A 19 -21.06 1.00 22.17
N LEU A 20 -20.47 0.13 22.98
CA LEU A 20 -19.01 -0.12 22.96
C LEU A 20 -18.55 -0.73 21.63
N VAL A 21 -19.30 -1.70 21.09
CA VAL A 21 -19.03 -2.27 19.77
C VAL A 21 -19.17 -1.22 18.67
N SER A 22 -20.18 -0.35 18.74
CA SER A 22 -20.36 0.75 17.78
C SER A 22 -19.22 1.77 17.85
N LEU A 23 -18.74 2.13 19.04
CA LEU A 23 -17.61 3.04 19.21
C LEU A 23 -16.28 2.43 18.73
N LEU A 24 -16.07 1.13 18.99
CA LEU A 24 -14.88 0.40 18.53
C LEU A 24 -14.86 0.27 17.00
N THR A 25 -15.99 -0.11 16.40
CA THR A 25 -16.13 -0.20 14.94
C THR A 25 -16.03 1.16 14.28
N PHE A 26 -16.64 2.21 14.85
CA PHE A 26 -16.51 3.59 14.40
C PHE A 26 -15.04 4.05 14.42
N GLY A 27 -14.31 3.78 15.50
CA GLY A 27 -12.88 4.11 15.60
C GLY A 27 -12.03 3.42 14.53
N VAL A 28 -12.30 2.14 14.23
CA VAL A 28 -11.59 1.41 13.16
C VAL A 28 -11.94 1.93 11.77
N CYS A 29 -13.21 2.23 11.50
CA CYS A 29 -13.65 2.81 10.23
C CYS A 29 -13.12 4.24 10.04
N PHE A 30 -13.12 5.06 11.10
CA PHE A 30 -12.59 6.42 11.10
C PHE A 30 -11.09 6.44 10.82
N ASN A 31 -10.32 5.52 11.39
CA ASN A 31 -8.88 5.39 11.10
C ASN A 31 -8.61 5.02 9.63
N ARG A 32 -9.39 4.09 9.05
CA ARG A 32 -9.29 3.74 7.61
C ARG A 32 -9.64 4.93 6.71
N PHE A 33 -10.62 5.73 7.10
CA PHE A 33 -10.98 6.96 6.38
C PHE A 33 -9.84 7.98 6.37
N GLN A 34 -9.17 8.18 7.50
CA GLN A 34 -8.04 9.12 7.59
C GLN A 34 -6.85 8.72 6.71
N GLU A 35 -6.53 7.43 6.64
CA GLU A 35 -5.42 6.91 5.83
C GLU A 35 -5.61 7.20 4.34
N LEU A 36 -6.83 6.99 3.84
CA LEU A 36 -7.21 7.27 2.46
C LEU A 36 -7.18 8.77 2.14
N ILE A 37 -7.56 9.61 3.10
CA ILE A 37 -7.51 11.07 2.95
C ILE A 37 -6.06 11.57 2.81
N LEU A 38 -5.13 11.07 3.64
CA LEU A 38 -3.72 11.49 3.57
C LEU A 38 -3.09 11.16 2.22
N PHE A 39 -3.32 9.95 1.71
CA PHE A 39 -2.86 9.55 0.39
C PHE A 39 -3.45 10.42 -0.72
N ARG A 40 -4.76 10.70 -0.66
CA ARG A 40 -5.47 11.53 -1.64
C ARG A 40 -4.91 12.95 -1.67
N ILE A 41 -4.63 13.55 -0.51
CA ILE A 41 -4.05 14.89 -0.41
C ILE A 41 -2.63 14.90 -1.01
N ALA A 42 -1.81 13.90 -0.70
CA ALA A 42 -0.46 13.79 -1.25
C ALA A 42 -0.48 13.74 -2.79
N HIS A 43 -1.37 12.93 -3.36
CA HIS A 43 -1.51 12.81 -4.81
C HIS A 43 -2.05 14.09 -5.46
N ASP A 44 -3.02 14.77 -4.82
CA ASP A 44 -3.50 16.09 -5.30
C ASP A 44 -2.39 17.14 -5.27
N ALA A 45 -1.58 17.17 -4.20
CA ALA A 45 -0.43 18.06 -4.10
C ALA A 45 0.62 17.78 -5.20
N TYR A 46 0.92 16.50 -5.47
CA TYR A 46 1.81 16.12 -6.56
C TYR A 46 1.32 16.61 -7.92
N ASN A 47 0.02 16.46 -8.22
CA ASN A 47 -0.57 16.94 -9.47
C ASN A 47 -0.55 18.48 -9.61
N ARG A 48 -0.47 19.20 -8.48
CA ARG A 48 -0.28 20.66 -8.44
C ARG A 48 1.19 21.07 -8.48
N CYS A 49 2.11 20.13 -8.68
CA CYS A 49 3.56 20.32 -8.59
C CYS A 49 4.06 20.80 -7.21
N ASP A 50 3.23 20.67 -6.17
CA ASP A 50 3.65 20.92 -4.79
C ASP A 50 4.32 19.65 -4.23
N TYR A 51 5.53 19.40 -4.70
CA TYR A 51 6.31 18.22 -4.35
C TYR A 51 6.73 18.19 -2.87
N GLN A 52 6.78 19.34 -2.20
CA GLN A 52 7.12 19.43 -0.78
C GLN A 52 5.98 18.90 0.08
N THR A 53 4.76 19.36 -0.21
CA THR A 53 3.55 18.88 0.46
C THR A 53 3.29 17.41 0.14
N ALA A 54 3.46 16.98 -1.12
CA ALA A 54 3.31 15.59 -1.51
C ALA A 54 4.28 14.66 -0.75
N GLU A 55 5.56 15.04 -0.70
CA GLU A 55 6.59 14.30 0.04
C GLU A 55 6.23 14.15 1.53
N MET A 56 5.86 15.26 2.17
CA MET A 56 5.51 15.29 3.58
C MET A 56 4.37 14.30 3.87
N PHE A 57 3.30 14.34 3.06
CA PHE A 57 2.16 13.45 3.27
C PHE A 57 2.46 11.99 2.96
N TRP A 58 3.23 11.67 1.92
CA TRP A 58 3.64 10.28 1.67
C TRP A 58 4.54 9.74 2.80
N ARG A 59 5.50 10.53 3.30
CA ARG A 59 6.31 10.14 4.47
C ARG A 59 5.46 9.94 5.72
N LEU A 60 4.44 10.78 5.92
CA LEU A 60 3.50 10.63 7.02
C LEU A 60 2.68 9.33 6.90
N VAL A 61 2.24 8.96 5.69
CA VAL A 61 1.59 7.67 5.43
C VAL A 61 2.51 6.52 5.83
N LEU A 62 3.77 6.53 5.37
CA LEU A 62 4.74 5.48 5.70
C LEU A 62 4.97 5.36 7.21
N ALA A 63 5.17 6.49 7.90
CA ALA A 63 5.39 6.51 9.34
C ALA A 63 4.15 6.01 10.11
N LYS A 64 2.95 6.49 9.76
CA LYS A 64 1.70 6.07 10.39
C LYS A 64 1.46 4.58 10.22
N MET A 65 1.71 4.04 9.02
CA MET A 65 1.53 2.62 8.75
C MET A 65 2.52 1.76 9.53
N LYS A 66 3.79 2.17 9.66
CA LYS A 66 4.77 1.46 10.51
C LYS A 66 4.40 1.48 12.00
N LEU A 67 3.75 2.54 12.47
CA LEU A 67 3.27 2.68 13.85
C LEU A 67 1.95 1.95 14.12
N SER A 68 1.14 1.76 13.08
CA SER A 68 -0.06 0.93 13.14
C SER A 68 0.37 -0.51 13.37
N ASN A 69 0.02 -1.09 14.53
CA ASN A 69 0.36 -2.46 14.94
C ASN A 69 -0.38 -3.54 14.11
N ARG A 70 -0.57 -3.28 12.81
CA ARG A 70 -1.24 -4.09 11.78
C ARG A 70 -0.20 -4.54 10.74
N ASP A 71 -0.58 -5.46 9.87
CA ASP A 71 0.25 -5.95 8.76
C ASP A 71 0.43 -4.89 7.66
N TRP A 72 1.21 -3.84 7.95
CA TRP A 72 1.47 -2.73 7.03
C TRP A 72 2.22 -3.17 5.77
N ASN A 73 2.97 -4.27 5.83
CA ASN A 73 3.79 -4.76 4.72
C ASN A 73 2.99 -5.46 3.61
N SER A 74 1.66 -5.59 3.76
CA SER A 74 0.73 -6.06 2.73
C SER A 74 -0.30 -4.99 2.32
N ASN A 75 -0.12 -3.76 2.81
CA ASN A 75 -1.04 -2.65 2.58
C ASN A 75 -0.76 -1.92 1.25
N ILE A 76 -1.82 -1.65 0.49
CA ILE A 76 -1.73 -1.01 -0.84
C ILE A 76 -1.35 0.47 -0.73
N GLU A 77 -1.84 1.20 0.28
CA GLU A 77 -1.52 2.61 0.47
C GLU A 77 -0.05 2.82 0.86
N TYR A 78 0.50 1.91 1.67
CA TYR A 78 1.91 1.86 2.01
C TYR A 78 2.78 1.65 0.77
N TRP A 79 2.42 0.66 -0.06
CA TRP A 79 3.06 0.42 -1.35
C TRP A 79 3.00 1.64 -2.26
N CYS A 80 1.82 2.24 -2.46
CA CYS A 80 1.65 3.43 -3.28
C CYS A 80 2.58 4.55 -2.82
N ALA A 81 2.61 4.84 -1.51
CA ALA A 81 3.45 5.91 -0.96
C ALA A 81 4.95 5.66 -1.24
N LEU A 82 5.42 4.41 -1.18
CA LEU A 82 6.80 4.06 -1.55
C LEU A 82 7.08 4.33 -3.04
N CYS A 83 6.19 3.89 -3.93
CA CYS A 83 6.36 4.08 -5.37
C CYS A 83 6.36 5.56 -5.77
N TRP A 84 5.40 6.33 -5.27
CA TRP A 84 5.30 7.75 -5.60
C TRP A 84 6.45 8.57 -5.02
N LEU A 85 6.85 8.28 -3.78
CA LEU A 85 8.01 8.94 -3.17
C LEU A 85 9.31 8.59 -3.90
N GLY A 86 9.48 7.33 -4.31
CA GLY A 86 10.60 6.88 -5.14
C GLY A 86 10.65 7.61 -6.48
N ASN A 87 9.54 7.61 -7.23
CA ASN A 87 9.46 8.32 -8.51
C ASN A 87 9.80 9.82 -8.37
N MET A 88 9.23 10.49 -7.38
CA MET A 88 9.52 11.90 -7.12
C MET A 88 11.00 12.14 -6.75
N GLN A 89 11.63 11.23 -6.01
CA GLN A 89 13.06 11.32 -5.73
C GLN A 89 13.92 11.09 -6.97
N CYS A 90 13.49 10.19 -7.86
CA CYS A 90 14.11 10.00 -9.17
C CYS A 90 14.07 11.30 -10.00
N GLU A 91 12.91 11.97 -10.05
CA GLU A 91 12.75 13.27 -10.73
C GLU A 91 13.66 14.37 -10.14
N ARG A 92 14.00 14.28 -8.85
CA ARG A 92 14.92 15.20 -8.16
C ARG A 92 16.40 14.79 -8.28
N GLY A 93 16.71 13.70 -8.97
CA GLY A 93 18.08 13.18 -9.12
C GLY A 93 18.62 12.44 -7.89
N LEU A 94 17.79 12.19 -6.88
CA LEU A 94 18.15 11.39 -5.69
C LEU A 94 18.01 9.89 -5.99
N LEU A 95 18.80 9.42 -6.96
CA LEU A 95 18.62 8.09 -7.56
C LEU A 95 18.87 6.94 -6.56
N GLY A 96 19.78 7.10 -5.61
CA GLY A 96 20.08 6.06 -4.60
C GLY A 96 18.95 5.88 -3.58
N ASP A 97 18.39 6.98 -3.08
CA ASP A 97 17.25 6.92 -2.14
C ASP A 97 15.99 6.38 -2.84
N SER A 98 15.79 6.77 -4.12
CA SER A 98 14.75 6.22 -4.96
C SER A 98 14.88 4.70 -5.13
N GLU A 99 16.09 4.19 -5.38
CA GLU A 99 16.33 2.75 -5.53
C GLU A 99 15.92 1.96 -4.28
N ASN A 100 16.26 2.49 -3.10
CA ASN A 100 15.88 1.86 -1.83
C ASN A 100 14.36 1.84 -1.66
N LEU A 101 13.67 2.95 -1.93
CA LEU A 101 12.22 3.04 -1.81
C LEU A 101 11.49 2.13 -2.79
N LEU A 102 11.93 2.08 -4.05
CA LEU A 102 11.30 1.26 -5.07
C LEU A 102 11.56 -0.24 -4.87
N ASN A 103 12.74 -0.63 -4.36
CA ASN A 103 13.00 -2.01 -3.97
C ASN A 103 12.17 -2.44 -2.74
N GLU A 104 11.99 -1.56 -1.75
CA GLU A 104 11.06 -1.80 -0.65
C GLU A 104 9.62 -1.94 -1.18
N GLY A 105 9.22 -1.06 -2.10
CA GLY A 105 7.94 -1.13 -2.80
C GLY A 105 7.76 -2.47 -3.51
N LEU A 106 8.81 -3.00 -4.15
CA LEU A 106 8.75 -4.29 -4.82
C LEU A 106 8.53 -5.42 -3.82
N ALA A 107 9.22 -5.41 -2.67
CA ALA A 107 9.01 -6.41 -1.62
C ALA A 107 7.59 -6.38 -1.04
N VAL A 108 7.02 -5.18 -0.84
CA VAL A 108 5.64 -4.99 -0.37
C VAL A 108 4.64 -5.45 -1.44
N SER A 109 4.87 -5.09 -2.70
CA SER A 109 3.97 -5.40 -3.83
C SER A 109 3.66 -6.89 -3.96
N LYS A 110 4.62 -7.76 -3.64
CA LYS A 110 4.47 -9.22 -3.65
C LYS A 110 3.54 -9.74 -2.55
N ARG A 111 3.33 -8.97 -1.49
CA ARG A 111 2.48 -9.31 -0.34
C ARG A 111 1.09 -8.68 -0.44
N VAL A 112 0.92 -7.64 -1.26
CA VAL A 112 -0.34 -6.96 -1.48
C VAL A 112 -1.31 -7.90 -2.20
N ARG A 113 -2.28 -8.44 -1.46
CA ARG A 113 -3.36 -9.29 -1.99
C ARG A 113 -4.48 -8.42 -2.55
N THR A 114 -4.26 -7.82 -3.71
CA THR A 114 -5.28 -7.03 -4.41
C THR A 114 -5.85 -7.79 -5.61
N PRO A 115 -7.14 -7.61 -5.97
CA PRO A 115 -7.76 -8.26 -7.12
C PRO A 115 -7.20 -7.84 -8.50
N GLY A 116 -6.20 -6.95 -8.54
CA GLY A 116 -5.50 -6.56 -9.76
C GLY A 116 -4.02 -6.91 -9.61
N HIS A 117 -3.54 -7.88 -10.38
CA HIS A 117 -2.15 -8.37 -10.36
C HIS A 117 -1.12 -7.37 -10.93
N PHE A 118 -1.43 -6.08 -10.94
CA PHE A 118 -0.65 -5.02 -11.57
C PHE A 118 0.34 -4.33 -10.61
N VAL A 119 0.26 -4.59 -9.30
CA VAL A 119 1.12 -3.95 -8.28
C VAL A 119 2.60 -4.28 -8.50
N VAL A 120 2.93 -5.56 -8.73
CA VAL A 120 4.31 -6.00 -9.02
C VAL A 120 4.80 -5.43 -10.36
N PRO A 121 4.07 -5.61 -11.50
CA PRO A 121 4.45 -4.99 -12.77
C PRO A 121 4.62 -3.47 -12.72
N ASN A 122 3.75 -2.75 -12.02
CA ASN A 122 3.86 -1.29 -11.90
C ASN A 122 5.14 -0.88 -11.15
N THR A 123 5.51 -1.63 -10.11
CA THR A 123 6.75 -1.35 -9.38
C THR A 123 7.99 -1.60 -10.23
N MET A 124 7.96 -2.64 -11.08
CA MET A 124 9.03 -2.90 -12.05
C MET A 124 9.17 -1.76 -13.07
N LEU A 125 8.07 -1.13 -13.48
CA LEU A 125 8.14 0.04 -14.37
C LEU A 125 8.79 1.24 -13.69
N PHE A 126 8.44 1.54 -12.43
CA PHE A 126 9.13 2.61 -11.69
C PHE A 126 10.64 2.33 -11.54
N LEU A 127 11.03 1.07 -11.30
CA LEU A 127 12.44 0.68 -11.27
C LEU A 127 13.11 0.81 -12.64
N ALA A 128 12.38 0.55 -13.73
CA ALA A 128 12.90 0.74 -15.08
C ALA A 128 13.19 2.22 -15.37
N ASP A 129 12.27 3.11 -15.01
CA ASP A 129 12.45 4.55 -15.16
C ASP A 129 13.66 5.05 -14.35
N LEU A 130 13.79 4.55 -13.12
CA LEU A 130 14.97 4.82 -12.29
C LEU A 130 16.26 4.33 -12.93
N TYR A 131 16.31 3.09 -13.42
CA TYR A 131 17.51 2.54 -14.06
C TYR A 131 17.86 3.27 -15.35
N ALA A 132 16.87 3.72 -16.12
CA ALA A 132 17.11 4.61 -17.25
C ALA A 132 17.75 5.93 -16.80
N ALA A 133 17.23 6.56 -15.73
CA ALA A 133 17.80 7.79 -15.16
C ALA A 133 19.21 7.59 -14.58
N GLN A 134 19.55 6.40 -14.10
CA GLN A 134 20.89 6.02 -13.65
C GLN A 134 21.87 5.72 -14.81
N GLY A 135 21.43 5.77 -16.07
CA GLY A 135 22.25 5.40 -17.22
C GLY A 135 22.47 3.89 -17.36
N ARG A 136 21.53 3.07 -16.86
CA ARG A 136 21.52 1.60 -16.91
C ARG A 136 20.38 1.10 -17.81
N PRO A 137 20.44 1.34 -19.14
CA PRO A 137 19.34 1.01 -20.05
C PRO A 137 19.06 -0.49 -20.18
N ASP A 138 20.08 -1.34 -20.01
CA ASP A 138 19.91 -2.80 -20.08
C ASP A 138 19.09 -3.33 -18.88
N ASP A 139 19.36 -2.82 -17.68
CA ASP A 139 18.59 -3.14 -16.48
C ASP A 139 17.15 -2.62 -16.58
N ALA A 140 16.98 -1.41 -17.12
CA ALA A 140 15.66 -0.83 -17.38
C ALA A 140 14.83 -1.70 -18.35
N ARG A 141 15.45 -2.12 -19.47
CA ARG A 141 14.81 -3.01 -20.44
C ARG A 141 14.40 -4.33 -19.81
N ALA A 142 15.27 -4.95 -19.04
CA ALA A 142 14.98 -6.20 -18.35
C ALA A 142 13.80 -6.07 -17.38
N MET A 143 13.65 -4.92 -16.71
CA MET A 143 12.50 -4.65 -15.84
C MET A 143 11.20 -4.48 -16.64
N VAL A 144 11.22 -3.74 -17.76
CA VAL A 144 10.06 -3.56 -18.64
C VAL A 144 9.60 -4.90 -19.22
N GLU A 145 10.52 -5.71 -19.74
CA GLU A 145 10.19 -7.03 -20.32
C GLU A 145 9.51 -7.95 -19.32
N LYS A 146 10.02 -8.02 -18.08
CA LYS A 146 9.40 -8.78 -16.99
C LYS A 146 8.01 -8.24 -16.62
N ALA A 147 7.86 -6.91 -16.56
CA ALA A 147 6.58 -6.29 -16.25
C ALA A 147 5.51 -6.63 -17.31
N ILE A 148 5.87 -6.59 -18.60
CA ILE A 148 5.00 -6.96 -19.71
C ILE A 148 4.63 -8.44 -19.62
N GLN A 149 5.61 -9.33 -19.44
CA GLN A 149 5.37 -10.76 -19.34
C GLN A 149 4.38 -11.10 -18.21
N LEU A 150 4.54 -10.45 -17.05
CA LEU A 150 3.63 -10.65 -15.91
C LEU A 150 2.21 -10.12 -16.20
N ARG A 151 2.09 -8.97 -16.87
CA ARG A 151 0.79 -8.44 -17.29
C ARG A 151 0.09 -9.37 -18.29
N GLU A 152 0.81 -9.87 -19.29
CA GLU A 152 0.27 -10.81 -20.26
C GLU A 152 -0.17 -12.14 -19.63
N GLN A 153 0.57 -12.65 -18.64
CA GLN A 153 0.19 -13.85 -17.90
C GLN A 153 -1.07 -13.63 -17.09
N ALA A 154 -1.18 -12.48 -16.41
CA ALA A 154 -2.37 -12.10 -15.67
C ALA A 154 -3.61 -11.98 -16.57
N ASP A 155 -3.48 -11.34 -17.73
CA ASP A 155 -4.59 -11.17 -18.69
C ASP A 155 -5.07 -12.49 -19.28
N LYS A 156 -4.16 -13.47 -19.47
CA LYS A 156 -4.50 -14.82 -19.93
C LYS A 156 -5.14 -15.70 -18.85
N GLY A 157 -5.34 -15.19 -17.63
CA GLY A 157 -5.80 -15.97 -16.48
C GLY A 157 -4.81 -17.05 -16.04
N VAL A 158 -3.60 -17.06 -16.62
CA VAL A 158 -2.49 -17.91 -16.19
C VAL A 158 -1.89 -17.21 -14.98
N LEU A 159 -2.52 -17.41 -13.81
CA LEU A 159 -2.00 -16.93 -12.54
C LEU A 159 -0.53 -17.40 -12.44
N PRO A 160 0.46 -16.50 -12.46
CA PRO A 160 1.78 -16.87 -12.02
C PRO A 160 1.57 -17.31 -10.59
N SER A 161 1.85 -18.59 -10.30
CA SER A 161 1.67 -19.12 -8.95
C SER A 161 2.29 -18.13 -7.96
N THR A 162 1.67 -17.89 -6.82
CA THR A 162 2.16 -16.95 -5.79
C THR A 162 3.60 -17.25 -5.33
N LYS A 163 4.19 -18.34 -5.80
CA LYS A 163 5.60 -18.75 -5.65
C LYS A 163 6.57 -18.13 -6.66
N ASN A 164 6.09 -17.52 -7.75
CA ASN A 164 6.92 -16.93 -8.81
C ASN A 164 7.13 -15.41 -8.65
N TYR A 165 6.64 -14.83 -7.55
CA TYR A 165 6.82 -13.41 -7.22
C TYR A 165 7.94 -13.22 -6.20
#